data_AF-A0A2A9PW29-F1
#
_entry.id   AF-A0A2A9PW29-F1
#
_cell.length_a   1.000
_cell.length_b   1.000
_cell.length_c   1.000
_cell.angle_alpha   90.00
_cell.angle_beta   90.00
_cell.angle_gamma   90.00
#
_symmetry.space_group_name_H-M   'P 1'
#
loop_
_entity.id
_entity.type
_entity.pdbx_description
1 polymer ?
#
loop_
_entity_poly.entity_id
_entity_poly.type
_entity_poly.pdbx_seq_one_letter_code
_entity_poly.pdbx_strand_id
1 'polypeptide(L)'
;MYCQLGKSFIVGSAETRVAGESRCGCLNDATSAKSWMKHGAFVAVVGTVFFPAVYNASPGGDHPFVVAHTTIANRHRRNSRHRHHPQPRHILFRQPPSHMALPTRYRVLIPSLGHVPPNTRPGLFDSAAAYFSSISWCADHLLRPSHPNGPDPVLFIPQGFNPASNHEDQFIGSTLGANPRALRHMLCLFRPDDSGHLRDPARPVTRISALFAIGEGLSGYQGVMHGGVVCSLMDEILGVVHELNVALGKAPPSQSHVTAALSVNFLRPAPVKGVLCVNAWTETVQGRKVFMGAELTGADGVVLASSRSTWVAVQEKL
;
A
#
# COMPACT_ATOMS: atom_id res chain seq x y z
N MET A 1 16.92 61.90 -17.84
CA MET A 1 16.03 60.73 -17.97
C MET A 1 15.83 60.19 -16.55
N TYR A 2 14.72 60.59 -15.90
CA TYR A 2 14.38 60.39 -14.48
C TYR A 2 14.41 58.88 -14.10
N CYS A 3 15.06 58.36 -13.05
CA CYS A 3 15.08 58.64 -11.59
C CYS A 3 13.88 58.05 -10.81
N GLN A 4 14.10 56.83 -10.26
CA GLN A 4 13.95 56.39 -8.85
C GLN A 4 12.62 56.48 -8.05
N LEU A 5 12.47 55.48 -7.15
CA LEU A 5 11.67 55.42 -5.89
C LEU A 5 10.17 55.14 -6.07
N GLY A 6 9.47 54.37 -5.23
CA GLY A 6 9.75 53.78 -3.92
C GLY A 6 8.47 53.77 -3.08
N LYS A 7 8.42 52.86 -2.10
CA LYS A 7 7.62 52.88 -0.84
C LYS A 7 6.23 52.22 -0.79
N SER A 8 6.17 51.33 0.20
CA SER A 8 5.04 50.71 0.89
C SER A 8 4.05 51.71 1.48
N PHE A 9 2.80 51.26 1.67
CA PHE A 9 1.88 51.76 2.69
C PHE A 9 1.15 50.60 3.39
N ILE A 10 1.08 50.72 4.72
CA ILE A 10 0.26 49.95 5.67
C ILE A 10 -0.97 50.82 6.02
N VAL A 11 -1.98 50.20 6.65
CA VAL A 11 -3.16 50.74 7.35
C VAL A 11 -4.45 50.66 6.50
N GLY A 12 -5.59 50.13 6.97
CA GLY A 12 -5.98 49.74 8.32
C GLY A 12 -7.31 49.00 8.39
N SER A 13 -7.60 48.57 9.62
CA SER A 13 -8.84 47.98 10.13
C SER A 13 -10.07 48.87 9.90
N ALA A 14 -11.21 48.27 9.59
CA ALA A 14 -12.53 48.78 9.99
C ALA A 14 -13.58 47.65 10.06
N GLU A 15 -14.36 47.75 11.12
CA GLU A 15 -15.35 46.84 11.68
C GLU A 15 -16.71 46.80 10.96
N THR A 16 -17.39 45.66 11.15
CA THR A 16 -18.83 45.35 11.23
C THR A 16 -19.89 46.27 10.59
N ARG A 17 -20.84 45.64 9.87
CA ARG A 17 -22.29 45.82 10.12
C ARG A 17 -23.12 44.67 9.52
N VAL A 18 -24.00 44.13 10.35
CA VAL A 18 -25.11 43.23 10.04
C VAL A 18 -26.37 44.09 9.83
N ALA A 19 -27.21 43.78 8.83
CA ALA A 19 -28.69 43.77 8.90
C ALA A 19 -29.30 43.75 7.49
N GLY A 20 -30.37 42.97 7.29
CA GLY A 20 -31.34 43.20 6.22
C GLY A 20 -31.98 41.96 5.58
N GLU A 21 -33.09 41.50 6.17
CA GLU A 21 -34.21 40.75 5.56
C GLU A 21 -34.59 41.32 4.16
N SER A 22 -35.23 40.66 3.18
CA SER A 22 -36.23 39.58 3.14
C SER A 22 -36.62 39.21 1.68
N ARG A 23 -37.20 38.01 1.51
CA ARG A 23 -38.22 37.53 0.53
C ARG A 23 -37.86 37.24 -0.95
N CYS A 24 -38.00 35.93 -1.25
CA CYS A 24 -38.84 35.27 -2.27
C CYS A 24 -38.69 35.62 -3.77
N GLY A 25 -38.29 34.62 -4.56
CA GLY A 25 -38.46 34.58 -6.02
C GLY A 25 -37.97 33.25 -6.59
N CYS A 26 -38.89 32.42 -7.10
CA CYS A 26 -38.60 31.17 -7.81
C CYS A 26 -38.12 31.42 -9.25
N LEU A 27 -37.47 30.37 -9.79
CA LEU A 27 -37.26 30.02 -11.21
C LEU A 27 -35.92 30.39 -11.89
N ASN A 28 -35.23 29.29 -12.21
CA ASN A 28 -34.56 28.92 -13.47
C ASN A 28 -33.13 29.36 -13.78
N ASP A 29 -32.35 28.29 -14.00
CA ASP A 29 -31.26 28.10 -14.94
C ASP A 29 -29.85 28.65 -14.67
N ALA A 30 -28.94 27.68 -14.77
CA ALA A 30 -27.59 27.78 -15.32
C ALA A 30 -26.65 28.80 -14.67
N THR A 31 -26.05 28.42 -13.53
CA THR A 31 -24.66 28.84 -13.19
C THR A 31 -24.13 28.08 -11.98
N SER A 32 -23.24 27.11 -12.18
CA SER A 32 -22.23 26.76 -11.17
C SER A 32 -21.12 25.88 -11.76
N ALA A 33 -20.21 26.52 -12.50
CA ALA A 33 -18.89 25.95 -12.80
C ALA A 33 -17.76 26.95 -12.51
N LYS A 34 -18.04 28.03 -11.78
CA LYS A 34 -17.05 29.05 -11.42
C LYS A 34 -17.33 29.63 -10.04
N SER A 35 -16.94 28.94 -8.98
CA SER A 35 -16.72 29.57 -7.66
C SER A 35 -16.03 28.67 -6.64
N TRP A 36 -14.84 28.13 -6.93
CA TRP A 36 -13.99 27.56 -5.87
C TRP A 36 -12.51 27.84 -6.17
N MET A 37 -12.12 29.11 -6.00
CA MET A 37 -10.72 29.53 -5.97
C MET A 37 -10.52 30.82 -5.15
N LYS A 38 -11.16 30.93 -3.99
CA LYS A 38 -10.81 31.91 -2.95
C LYS A 38 -11.03 31.26 -1.60
N HIS A 39 -10.15 31.55 -0.65
CA HIS A 39 -9.97 30.96 0.69
C HIS A 39 -8.98 29.80 0.73
N GLY A 40 -7.71 30.16 0.60
CA GLY A 40 -6.61 29.38 1.13
C GLY A 40 -6.61 29.46 2.66
N ALA A 41 -6.73 28.30 3.30
CA ALA A 41 -6.30 28.03 4.65
C ALA A 41 -5.80 26.60 4.67
N PHE A 42 -4.50 26.41 4.36
CA PHE A 42 -3.83 25.13 4.56
C PHE A 42 -3.40 25.05 6.01
N VAL A 43 -4.18 24.34 6.82
CA VAL A 43 -3.71 23.81 8.10
C VAL A 43 -3.10 22.45 7.79
N ALA A 44 -1.80 22.31 8.03
CA ALA A 44 -1.15 21.01 8.11
C ALA A 44 -1.73 20.28 9.34
N VAL A 45 -2.77 19.49 9.12
CA VAL A 45 -3.28 18.57 10.12
C VAL A 45 -2.36 17.36 10.10
N VAL A 46 -1.64 17.13 11.20
CA VAL A 46 -1.14 15.79 11.55
C VAL A 46 -2.39 14.92 11.69
N GLY A 47 -2.77 14.26 10.61
CA GLY A 47 -4.03 13.55 10.48
C GLY A 47 -4.07 12.30 11.34
N THR A 48 -4.56 12.41 12.57
CA THR A 48 -5.36 11.34 13.17
C THR A 48 -6.64 11.27 12.32
N VAL A 49 -6.83 10.17 11.59
CA VAL A 49 -8.05 9.94 10.81
C VAL A 49 -9.21 9.71 11.78
N PHE A 50 -10.01 10.74 12.01
CA PHE A 50 -11.35 10.59 12.59
C PHE A 50 -12.33 10.30 11.44
N PHE A 51 -12.97 9.13 11.46
CA PHE A 51 -14.16 8.87 10.66
C PHE A 51 -15.35 9.57 11.34
N PRO A 52 -16.02 10.56 10.72
CA PRO A 52 -17.37 10.87 11.11
C PRO A 52 -18.28 9.76 10.56
N ALA A 53 -18.71 8.86 11.44
CA ALA A 53 -19.83 7.98 11.15
C ALA A 53 -21.09 8.85 11.01
N VAL A 54 -21.57 9.06 9.79
CA VAL A 54 -22.90 9.62 9.56
C VAL A 54 -23.90 8.51 9.89
N TYR A 55 -24.31 8.42 11.15
CA TYR A 55 -25.48 7.65 11.55
C TYR A 55 -26.72 8.49 11.28
N ASN A 56 -27.59 8.02 10.38
CA ASN A 56 -28.98 8.47 10.32
C ASN A 56 -29.66 8.01 11.61
N ALA A 57 -29.88 8.95 12.54
CA ALA A 57 -30.67 8.71 13.73
C ALA A 57 -32.17 8.82 13.38
N SER A 58 -32.89 7.70 13.48
CA SER A 58 -34.34 7.72 13.74
C SER A 58 -34.55 7.99 15.24
N PRO A 59 -35.57 8.76 15.65
CA PRO A 59 -35.74 9.14 17.05
C PRO A 59 -36.50 8.07 17.83
N GLY A 60 -35.99 7.72 19.02
CA GLY A 60 -36.76 7.07 20.08
C GLY A 60 -36.09 5.82 20.66
N GLY A 61 -35.69 5.90 21.93
CA GLY A 61 -35.31 4.74 22.74
C GLY A 61 -34.31 5.05 23.83
N ASP A 62 -34.79 5.50 24.98
CA ASP A 62 -34.03 5.59 26.23
C ASP A 62 -33.67 4.19 26.75
N HIS A 63 -32.39 3.84 26.82
CA HIS A 63 -31.89 2.80 27.75
C HIS A 63 -30.44 3.10 28.20
N PRO A 64 -30.12 2.93 29.49
CA PRO A 64 -28.81 3.25 30.04
C PRO A 64 -27.73 2.22 29.70
N PHE A 65 -26.56 2.70 29.30
CA PHE A 65 -25.34 1.91 29.10
C PHE A 65 -24.81 1.37 30.44
N VAL A 66 -24.72 0.05 30.56
CA VAL A 66 -23.98 -0.65 31.63
C VAL A 66 -22.56 -0.91 31.14
N VAL A 67 -21.57 -0.33 31.82
CA VAL A 67 -20.14 -0.57 31.59
C VAL A 67 -19.72 -1.83 32.35
N ALA A 68 -19.37 -2.91 31.64
CA ALA A 68 -18.81 -4.11 32.24
C ALA A 68 -17.27 -4.08 32.10
N HIS A 69 -16.58 -3.87 33.23
CA HIS A 69 -15.15 -4.17 33.37
C HIS A 69 -14.97 -5.66 33.60
N THR A 70 -14.14 -6.34 32.80
CA THR A 70 -13.73 -7.72 33.07
C THR A 70 -12.24 -7.78 33.38
N THR A 71 -11.92 -8.01 34.64
CA THR A 71 -10.57 -8.24 35.16
C THR A 71 -10.25 -9.73 35.02
N ILE A 72 -9.19 -10.09 34.29
CA ILE A 72 -8.72 -11.47 34.18
C ILE A 72 -7.69 -11.74 35.29
N ALA A 73 -8.04 -12.64 36.21
CA ALA A 73 -7.17 -13.11 37.28
C ALA A 73 -6.38 -14.36 36.86
N ASN A 74 -5.06 -14.30 37.04
CA ASN A 74 -4.14 -15.42 36.85
C ASN A 74 -4.32 -16.48 37.95
N ARG A 75 -4.41 -17.76 37.55
CA ARG A 75 -4.30 -18.90 38.49
C ARG A 75 -3.22 -19.87 38.04
N HIS A 76 -2.15 -19.91 38.82
CA HIS A 76 -1.12 -20.96 38.77
C HIS A 76 -1.68 -22.30 39.24
N ARG A 77 -1.27 -23.39 38.57
CA ARG A 77 -1.33 -24.75 39.12
C ARG A 77 -0.04 -25.51 38.80
N ARG A 78 0.55 -26.13 39.83
CA ARG A 78 1.78 -26.94 39.85
C ARG A 78 1.45 -28.45 39.88
N ASN A 79 2.51 -29.23 39.63
CA ASN A 79 2.76 -30.67 39.88
C ASN A 79 2.32 -31.64 38.76
N SER A 80 3.02 -32.74 38.43
CA SER A 80 4.13 -33.47 39.08
C SER A 80 4.84 -34.41 38.09
N ARG A 81 6.05 -34.87 38.48
CA ARG A 81 6.99 -35.77 37.78
C ARG A 81 6.53 -37.24 37.80
N HIS A 82 6.94 -38.02 36.78
CA HIS A 82 7.36 -39.43 36.94
C HIS A 82 8.45 -39.80 35.91
N ARG A 83 9.46 -40.56 36.38
CA ARG A 83 10.57 -41.16 35.61
C ARG A 83 10.29 -42.67 35.46
N HIS A 84 10.76 -43.31 34.38
CA HIS A 84 11.41 -44.64 34.39
C HIS A 84 12.15 -44.97 33.07
N HIS A 85 13.02 -45.98 33.14
CA HIS A 85 14.29 -46.26 32.43
C HIS A 85 14.19 -47.04 31.08
N PRO A 86 15.32 -47.21 30.33
CA PRO A 86 15.37 -47.58 28.89
C PRO A 86 15.76 -49.05 28.61
N GLN A 87 15.42 -49.55 27.41
CA GLN A 87 15.94 -50.74 26.70
C GLN A 87 15.59 -50.64 25.18
N PRO A 88 16.12 -51.47 24.25
CA PRO A 88 17.41 -51.39 23.58
C PRO A 88 17.31 -51.01 22.07
N ARG A 89 18.46 -50.76 21.46
CA ARG A 89 18.64 -50.14 20.12
C ARG A 89 18.34 -51.09 18.96
N HIS A 90 17.32 -50.77 18.16
CA HIS A 90 17.25 -51.15 16.75
C HIS A 90 17.74 -49.98 15.89
N ILE A 91 18.77 -50.22 15.08
CA ILE A 91 19.27 -49.28 14.07
C ILE A 91 18.25 -49.29 12.92
N LEU A 92 17.22 -48.45 13.04
CA LEU A 92 16.44 -47.99 11.90
C LEU A 92 17.13 -46.73 11.36
N PHE A 93 17.40 -46.71 10.06
CA PHE A 93 17.77 -45.49 9.33
C PHE A 93 16.74 -44.41 9.63
N ARG A 94 17.07 -43.47 10.52
CA ARG A 94 16.28 -42.27 10.74
C ARG A 94 16.33 -41.47 9.44
N GLN A 95 15.18 -41.33 8.79
CA GLN A 95 14.96 -40.20 7.91
C GLN A 95 15.34 -38.92 8.69
N PRO A 96 16.02 -37.96 8.05
CA PRO A 96 16.37 -36.72 8.74
C PRO A 96 15.07 -36.11 9.29
N PRO A 97 15.09 -35.55 10.51
CA PRO A 97 13.92 -34.89 11.04
C PRO A 97 13.49 -33.86 10.01
N SER A 98 12.20 -33.88 9.67
CA SER A 98 11.54 -32.86 8.88
C SER A 98 12.06 -31.53 9.40
N HIS A 99 12.92 -30.86 8.62
CA HIS A 99 13.21 -29.48 8.88
C HIS A 99 11.83 -28.85 9.05
N MET A 100 11.60 -28.25 10.21
CA MET A 100 10.51 -27.31 10.39
C MET A 100 10.65 -26.39 9.20
N ALA A 101 9.83 -26.61 8.17
CA ALA A 101 9.87 -25.82 6.98
C ALA A 101 9.54 -24.44 7.50
N LEU A 102 10.54 -23.56 7.54
CA LEU A 102 10.31 -22.15 7.77
C LEU A 102 9.13 -21.83 6.84
N PRO A 103 8.01 -21.29 7.37
CA PRO A 103 6.85 -21.06 6.53
C PRO A 103 7.36 -20.31 5.31
N THR A 104 6.91 -20.74 4.13
CA THR A 104 7.24 -20.19 2.82
C THR A 104 6.72 -18.75 2.75
N ARG A 105 7.32 -17.86 3.54
CA ARG A 105 6.77 -16.57 3.97
C ARG A 105 6.78 -15.51 2.87
N TYR A 106 7.30 -15.83 1.68
CA TYR A 106 7.39 -14.89 0.59
C TYR A 106 7.03 -15.61 -0.71
N ARG A 107 5.76 -15.49 -1.10
CA ARG A 107 5.18 -16.13 -2.29
C ARG A 107 5.17 -15.20 -3.51
N VAL A 108 6.25 -14.42 -3.66
CA VAL A 108 6.52 -13.68 -4.88
C VAL A 108 6.62 -14.67 -6.05
N LEU A 109 5.77 -14.48 -7.06
CA LEU A 109 5.78 -15.25 -8.29
C LEU A 109 6.59 -14.50 -9.35
N ILE A 110 7.75 -15.06 -9.72
CA ILE A 110 8.68 -14.50 -10.72
C ILE A 110 9.02 -15.58 -11.77
N PRO A 111 8.17 -15.76 -12.81
CA PRO A 111 8.35 -16.84 -13.77
C PRO A 111 9.68 -16.80 -14.52
N SER A 112 10.16 -15.60 -14.90
CA SER A 112 11.41 -15.43 -15.65
C SER A 112 12.67 -15.87 -14.88
N LEU A 113 12.58 -15.95 -13.55
CA LEU A 113 13.65 -16.41 -12.68
C LEU A 113 13.40 -17.83 -12.14
N GLY A 114 12.34 -18.51 -12.59
CA GLY A 114 11.96 -19.84 -12.10
C GLY A 114 11.38 -19.84 -10.67
N HIS A 115 11.10 -18.68 -10.07
CA HIS A 115 10.45 -18.60 -8.77
C HIS A 115 8.93 -18.74 -8.94
N VAL A 116 8.44 -19.97 -8.82
CA VAL A 116 7.00 -20.30 -8.91
C VAL A 116 6.57 -20.97 -7.60
N PRO A 117 5.97 -20.22 -6.66
CA PRO A 117 5.57 -20.79 -5.37
C PRO A 117 4.48 -21.88 -5.54
N PRO A 118 4.48 -22.95 -4.73
CA PRO A 118 3.50 -24.05 -4.84
C PRO A 118 2.08 -23.55 -4.58
N ASN A 119 1.07 -24.15 -5.24
CA ASN A 119 -0.34 -23.74 -5.18
C ASN A 119 -0.63 -22.32 -5.74
N THR A 120 0.24 -21.79 -6.60
CA THR A 120 -0.09 -20.59 -7.38
C THR A 120 -1.26 -20.89 -8.31
N ARG A 121 -2.24 -19.98 -8.36
CA ARG A 121 -3.39 -20.10 -9.28
C ARG A 121 -2.89 -20.17 -10.73
N PRO A 122 -3.31 -21.19 -11.52
CA PRO A 122 -2.94 -21.26 -12.93
C PRO A 122 -3.32 -20.00 -13.69
N GLY A 123 -2.42 -19.52 -14.57
CA GLY A 123 -2.62 -18.33 -15.39
C GLY A 123 -2.69 -17.00 -14.62
N LEU A 124 -2.37 -16.98 -13.32
CA LEU A 124 -2.36 -15.73 -12.53
C LEU A 124 -1.44 -14.67 -13.14
N PHE A 125 -0.19 -15.05 -13.42
CA PHE A 125 0.78 -14.18 -14.06
C PHE A 125 0.39 -13.87 -15.50
N ASP A 126 0.10 -14.89 -16.31
CA ASP A 126 -0.17 -14.75 -17.75
C ASP A 126 -1.37 -13.83 -18.01
N SER A 127 -2.43 -13.95 -17.20
CA SER A 127 -3.61 -13.10 -17.31
C SER A 127 -3.31 -11.64 -16.99
N ALA A 128 -2.50 -11.36 -15.96
CA ALA A 128 -2.10 -10.00 -15.62
C ALA A 128 -1.16 -9.42 -16.68
N ALA A 129 -0.14 -10.18 -17.11
CA ALA A 129 0.80 -9.80 -18.15
C ALA A 129 0.09 -9.50 -19.48
N ALA A 130 -0.83 -10.36 -19.91
CA ALA A 130 -1.62 -10.15 -21.12
C ALA A 130 -2.49 -8.89 -21.02
N TYR A 131 -3.16 -8.67 -19.88
CA TYR A 131 -3.99 -7.48 -19.68
C TYR A 131 -3.16 -6.19 -19.79
N PHE A 132 -2.06 -6.08 -19.04
CA PHE A 132 -1.26 -4.87 -19.06
C PHE A 132 -0.50 -4.68 -20.38
N SER A 133 -0.06 -5.77 -21.04
CA SER A 133 0.57 -5.67 -22.36
C SER A 133 -0.40 -5.22 -23.47
N SER A 134 -1.70 -5.40 -23.28
CA SER A 134 -2.72 -4.90 -24.22
C SER A 134 -2.92 -3.37 -24.17
N ILE A 135 -2.35 -2.70 -23.16
CA ILE A 135 -2.45 -1.25 -22.97
C ILE A 135 -1.09 -0.62 -23.29
N SER A 136 -1.02 0.20 -24.34
CA SER A 136 0.24 0.71 -24.89
C SER A 136 1.19 1.32 -23.84
N TRP A 137 0.74 2.24 -22.99
CA TRP A 137 1.62 2.86 -22.01
C TRP A 137 2.09 1.85 -20.94
N CYS A 138 1.26 0.90 -20.56
CA CYS A 138 1.65 -0.17 -19.65
C CYS A 138 2.69 -1.08 -20.30
N ALA A 139 2.49 -1.49 -21.56
CA ALA A 139 3.43 -2.30 -22.31
C ALA A 139 4.81 -1.63 -22.40
N ASP A 140 4.85 -0.33 -22.66
CA ASP A 140 6.09 0.45 -22.63
C ASP A 140 6.78 0.37 -21.26
N HIS A 141 6.03 0.47 -20.15
CA HIS A 141 6.60 0.33 -18.81
C HIS A 141 7.13 -1.09 -18.54
N LEU A 142 6.45 -2.12 -19.02
CA LEU A 142 6.84 -3.53 -18.84
C LEU A 142 8.09 -3.90 -19.64
N LEU A 143 8.33 -3.24 -20.77
CA LEU A 143 9.45 -3.53 -21.68
C LEU A 143 10.64 -2.59 -21.48
N ARG A 144 10.46 -1.39 -20.93
CA ARG A 144 11.51 -0.37 -20.85
C ARG A 144 12.60 -0.73 -19.82
N PRO A 145 13.86 -0.94 -20.20
CA PRO A 145 14.98 -1.16 -19.27
C PRO A 145 15.36 0.13 -18.53
N SER A 146 16.21 0.03 -17.50
CA SER A 146 16.73 1.20 -16.75
C SER A 146 17.59 2.13 -17.61
N HIS A 147 18.26 1.58 -18.63
CA HIS A 147 19.07 2.31 -19.60
C HIS A 147 19.03 1.54 -20.94
N PRO A 148 19.20 2.19 -22.12
CA PRO A 148 19.13 1.55 -23.44
C PRO A 148 19.80 0.18 -23.66
N ASN A 149 20.87 -0.13 -22.92
CA ASN A 149 21.61 -1.40 -23.03
C ASN A 149 21.53 -2.25 -21.75
N GLY A 150 20.61 -1.91 -20.85
CA GLY A 150 20.39 -2.62 -19.61
C GLY A 150 19.61 -3.91 -19.81
N PRO A 151 19.59 -4.79 -18.80
CA PRO A 151 18.75 -5.98 -18.82
C PRO A 151 17.26 -5.61 -18.84
N ASP A 152 16.45 -6.53 -19.36
CA ASP A 152 15.00 -6.40 -19.36
C ASP A 152 14.43 -6.28 -17.94
N PRO A 153 13.31 -5.57 -17.76
CA PRO A 153 12.58 -5.56 -16.49
C PRO A 153 12.18 -6.96 -16.05
N VAL A 154 12.26 -7.21 -14.74
CA VAL A 154 11.78 -8.45 -14.14
C VAL A 154 10.37 -8.22 -13.62
N LEU A 155 9.40 -8.95 -14.19
CA LEU A 155 7.98 -8.87 -13.84
C LEU A 155 7.62 -9.92 -12.78
N PHE A 156 6.75 -9.54 -11.84
CA PHE A 156 6.35 -10.43 -10.76
C PHE A 156 4.97 -10.12 -10.17
N ILE A 157 4.38 -11.10 -9.50
CA ILE A 157 3.17 -10.95 -8.68
C ILE A 157 3.56 -11.08 -7.20
N PRO A 158 3.23 -10.11 -6.34
CA PRO A 158 3.56 -10.17 -4.92
C PRO A 158 2.63 -11.13 -4.16
N GLN A 159 3.00 -11.49 -2.93
CA GLN A 159 2.25 -12.40 -2.06
C GLN A 159 0.84 -11.89 -1.77
N GLY A 160 0.63 -10.57 -1.71
CA GLY A 160 -0.70 -9.96 -1.55
C GLY A 160 -1.69 -10.37 -2.64
N PHE A 161 -1.21 -10.80 -3.81
CA PHE A 161 -2.01 -11.37 -4.92
C PHE A 161 -1.80 -12.87 -5.13
N ASN A 162 -0.93 -13.50 -4.34
CA ASN A 162 -0.62 -14.93 -4.37
C ASN A 162 -0.43 -15.49 -2.94
N PRO A 163 -1.42 -15.34 -2.03
CA PRO A 163 -1.24 -15.62 -0.61
C PRO A 163 -0.95 -17.10 -0.35
N ALA A 164 -0.24 -17.40 0.75
CA ALA A 164 0.11 -18.77 1.14
C ALA A 164 -1.05 -19.53 1.82
N SER A 165 -1.95 -18.81 2.49
CA SER A 165 -3.08 -19.35 3.22
C SER A 165 -4.22 -18.34 3.25
N ASN A 166 -5.39 -18.73 3.77
CA ASN A 166 -6.53 -17.81 3.96
C ASN A 166 -6.42 -16.98 5.26
N HIS A 167 -5.28 -16.99 5.94
CA HIS A 167 -5.10 -16.36 7.25
C HIS A 167 -4.25 -15.08 7.22
N GLU A 168 -3.48 -14.86 6.14
CA GLU A 168 -2.56 -13.74 5.96
C GLU A 168 -2.60 -13.24 4.51
N ASP A 169 -2.20 -12.00 4.24
CA ASP A 169 -2.14 -11.42 2.89
C ASP A 169 -3.49 -11.43 2.12
N GLN A 170 -4.62 -11.34 2.84
CA GLN A 170 -5.96 -11.47 2.25
C GLN A 170 -6.53 -10.16 1.69
N PHE A 171 -6.00 -9.02 2.12
CA PHE A 171 -6.68 -7.75 1.87
C PHE A 171 -6.65 -7.34 0.38
N ILE A 172 -5.49 -7.41 -0.28
CA ILE A 172 -5.37 -6.93 -1.65
C ILE A 172 -5.94 -7.95 -2.66
N GLY A 173 -5.33 -9.12 -2.79
CA GLY A 173 -5.72 -10.12 -3.80
C GLY A 173 -7.00 -10.88 -3.45
N SER A 174 -7.15 -11.37 -2.22
CA SER A 174 -8.33 -12.17 -1.86
C SER A 174 -9.58 -11.32 -1.62
N THR A 175 -9.46 -10.09 -1.13
CA THR A 175 -10.62 -9.24 -0.81
C THR A 175 -10.91 -8.26 -1.93
N LEU A 176 -9.98 -7.37 -2.28
CA LEU A 176 -10.20 -6.42 -3.40
C LEU A 176 -10.16 -7.14 -4.76
N GLY A 177 -9.29 -8.14 -4.90
CA GLY A 177 -9.12 -8.93 -6.12
C GLY A 177 -10.29 -9.85 -6.48
N ALA A 178 -11.04 -10.31 -5.47
CA ALA A 178 -12.20 -11.18 -5.69
C ALA A 178 -13.42 -10.45 -6.29
N ASN A 179 -13.50 -9.13 -6.11
CA ASN A 179 -14.59 -8.34 -6.68
C ASN A 179 -14.18 -7.79 -8.06
N PRO A 180 -14.82 -8.21 -9.17
CA PRO A 180 -14.45 -7.78 -10.52
C PRO A 180 -14.68 -6.28 -10.77
N ARG A 181 -15.46 -5.60 -9.91
CA ARG A 181 -15.62 -4.15 -9.94
C ARG A 181 -14.56 -3.43 -9.11
N ALA A 182 -13.75 -4.11 -8.31
CA ALA A 182 -12.76 -3.48 -7.43
C ALA A 182 -11.36 -3.48 -8.05
N LEU A 183 -10.54 -4.51 -7.82
CA LEU A 183 -9.18 -4.60 -8.34
C LEU A 183 -9.07 -5.86 -9.21
N ARG A 184 -8.82 -5.72 -10.50
CA ARG A 184 -8.88 -6.86 -11.44
C ARG A 184 -7.54 -7.57 -11.63
N HIS A 185 -6.48 -6.78 -11.72
CA HIS A 185 -5.12 -7.26 -11.94
C HIS A 185 -4.14 -6.37 -11.18
N MET A 186 -3.04 -6.99 -10.78
CA MET A 186 -1.86 -6.34 -10.25
C MET A 186 -0.65 -6.97 -10.93
N LEU A 187 0.31 -6.17 -11.37
CA LEU A 187 1.57 -6.66 -11.90
C LEU A 187 2.69 -5.71 -11.48
N CYS A 188 3.69 -6.25 -10.81
CA CYS A 188 4.84 -5.50 -10.37
C CYS A 188 6.03 -5.74 -11.29
N LEU A 189 6.95 -4.79 -11.31
CA LEU A 189 8.22 -4.91 -11.98
C LEU A 189 9.32 -4.20 -11.20
N PHE A 190 10.53 -4.69 -11.36
CA PHE A 190 11.74 -3.93 -11.05
C PHE A 190 12.70 -4.01 -12.22
N ARG A 191 13.62 -3.06 -12.28
CA ARG A 191 14.62 -2.99 -13.35
C ARG A 191 15.99 -3.23 -12.74
N PRO A 192 16.69 -4.31 -13.12
CA PRO A 192 18.06 -4.51 -12.66
C PRO A 192 18.97 -3.38 -13.21
N ASP A 193 20.02 -3.00 -12.48
CA ASP A 193 20.90 -1.91 -12.94
C ASP A 193 21.83 -2.42 -14.04
N ASP A 194 22.24 -3.68 -13.91
CA ASP A 194 23.15 -4.39 -14.80
C ASP A 194 22.89 -5.90 -14.72
N SER A 195 23.58 -6.66 -15.56
CA SER A 195 23.44 -8.11 -15.64
C SER A 195 23.89 -8.87 -14.38
N GLY A 196 24.68 -8.23 -13.51
CA GLY A 196 25.14 -8.77 -12.23
C GLY A 196 24.19 -8.48 -11.07
N HIS A 197 23.33 -7.46 -11.17
CA HIS A 197 22.46 -7.01 -10.07
C HIS A 197 21.63 -8.16 -9.48
N LEU A 198 21.04 -9.03 -10.31
CA LEU A 198 20.22 -10.14 -9.83
C LEU A 198 21.01 -11.18 -9.02
N ARG A 199 22.29 -11.39 -9.34
CA ARG A 199 23.13 -12.43 -8.73
C ARG A 199 23.83 -11.96 -7.46
N ASP A 200 23.90 -10.65 -7.24
CA ASP A 200 24.59 -10.07 -6.10
C ASP A 200 23.63 -9.91 -4.90
N PRO A 201 23.77 -10.72 -3.83
CA PRO A 201 22.93 -10.61 -2.65
C PRO A 201 23.17 -9.31 -1.85
N ALA A 202 24.31 -8.63 -2.03
CA ALA A 202 24.63 -7.38 -1.34
C ALA A 202 23.97 -6.16 -1.99
N ARG A 203 23.35 -6.32 -3.17
CA ARG A 203 22.69 -5.26 -3.92
C ARG A 203 21.17 -5.43 -3.86
N PRO A 204 20.47 -4.76 -2.92
CA PRO A 204 19.03 -4.88 -2.82
C PRO A 204 18.32 -4.15 -3.98
N VAL A 205 17.15 -4.65 -4.35
CA VAL A 205 16.23 -3.93 -5.22
C VAL A 205 15.65 -2.76 -4.42
N THR A 206 16.02 -1.54 -4.78
CA THR A 206 15.63 -0.33 -4.05
C THR A 206 14.44 0.39 -4.67
N ARG A 207 14.01 0.00 -5.87
CA ARG A 207 12.87 0.63 -6.57
C ARG A 207 12.06 -0.41 -7.34
N ILE A 208 10.74 -0.32 -7.20
CA ILE A 208 9.78 -1.13 -7.95
C ILE A 208 8.67 -0.24 -8.51
N SER A 209 7.99 -0.72 -9.55
CA SER A 209 6.75 -0.17 -10.06
C SER A 209 5.65 -1.23 -9.98
N ALA A 210 4.41 -0.83 -9.72
CA ALA A 210 3.26 -1.71 -9.71
C ALA A 210 2.10 -1.12 -10.50
N LEU A 211 1.58 -1.88 -11.45
CA LEU A 211 0.40 -1.55 -12.23
C LEU A 211 -0.83 -2.20 -11.59
N PHE A 212 -1.90 -1.41 -11.43
CA PHE A 212 -3.18 -1.85 -10.87
C PHE A 212 -4.31 -1.62 -11.86
N ALA A 213 -5.08 -2.65 -12.18
CA ALA A 213 -6.27 -2.55 -13.01
C ALA A 213 -7.50 -2.25 -12.13
N ILE A 214 -7.86 -0.98 -12.04
CA ILE A 214 -8.88 -0.44 -11.14
C ILE A 214 -10.27 -0.49 -11.79
N GLY A 215 -11.26 -0.91 -11.02
CA GLY A 215 -12.69 -0.83 -11.34
C GLY A 215 -13.43 0.24 -10.52
N GLU A 216 -14.72 0.39 -10.78
CA GLU A 216 -15.57 1.42 -10.17
C GLU A 216 -16.01 1.14 -8.72
N GLY A 217 -15.89 -0.09 -8.26
CA GLY A 217 -16.27 -0.53 -6.91
C GLY A 217 -15.37 0.00 -5.80
N LEU A 218 -14.30 0.73 -6.14
CA LEU A 218 -13.39 1.40 -5.21
C LEU A 218 -13.65 2.91 -5.09
N SER A 219 -14.78 3.39 -5.62
CA SER A 219 -15.13 4.82 -5.60
C SER A 219 -15.47 5.30 -4.19
N GLY A 220 -14.91 6.44 -3.77
CA GLY A 220 -15.37 7.19 -2.60
C GLY A 220 -16.33 8.32 -2.97
N TYR A 221 -16.19 8.86 -4.18
CA TYR A 221 -17.09 9.80 -4.81
C TYR A 221 -17.23 9.44 -6.29
N GLN A 222 -18.24 9.94 -6.99
CA GLN A 222 -18.46 9.61 -8.40
C GLN A 222 -17.20 9.88 -9.24
N GLY A 223 -16.64 8.82 -9.82
CA GLY A 223 -15.43 8.89 -10.66
C GLY A 223 -14.10 9.00 -9.90
N VAL A 224 -14.12 9.09 -8.57
CA VAL A 224 -12.92 9.30 -7.72
C VAL A 224 -12.75 8.14 -6.75
N MET A 225 -11.56 7.53 -6.76
CA MET A 225 -11.18 6.44 -5.87
C MET A 225 -11.19 6.91 -4.42
N HIS A 226 -11.67 6.07 -3.52
CA HIS A 226 -11.67 6.35 -2.10
C HIS A 226 -10.23 6.55 -1.59
N GLY A 227 -9.98 7.61 -0.82
CA GLY A 227 -8.63 7.94 -0.35
C GLY A 227 -7.98 6.82 0.47
N GLY A 228 -8.77 6.10 1.27
CA GLY A 228 -8.29 4.92 1.99
C GLY A 228 -7.76 3.81 1.08
N VAL A 229 -8.34 3.62 -0.11
CA VAL A 229 -7.86 2.63 -1.09
C VAL A 229 -6.51 3.08 -1.65
N VAL A 230 -6.37 4.36 -1.99
CA VAL A 230 -5.07 4.93 -2.43
C VAL A 230 -3.99 4.69 -1.37
N CYS A 231 -4.28 4.98 -0.09
CA CYS A 231 -3.36 4.71 1.01
C CYS A 231 -2.96 3.23 1.07
N SER A 232 -3.94 2.33 0.98
CA SER A 232 -3.72 0.89 1.00
C SER A 232 -2.85 0.40 -0.15
N LEU A 233 -3.09 0.87 -1.38
CA LEU A 233 -2.28 0.49 -2.53
C LEU A 233 -0.84 0.99 -2.38
N MET A 234 -0.63 2.20 -1.85
CA MET A 234 0.72 2.72 -1.63
C MET A 234 1.46 1.95 -0.53
N ASP A 235 0.80 1.66 0.59
CA ASP A 235 1.36 0.87 1.69
C ASP A 235 1.77 -0.53 1.24
N GLU A 236 0.89 -1.20 0.48
CA GLU A 236 1.17 -2.51 -0.10
C GLU A 236 2.47 -2.48 -0.92
N ILE A 237 2.61 -1.56 -1.87
CA ILE A 237 3.79 -1.53 -2.76
C ILE A 237 5.07 -1.17 -2.02
N LEU A 238 4.98 -0.31 -1.00
CA LEU A 238 6.11 -0.05 -0.11
C LEU A 238 6.54 -1.34 0.61
N GLY A 239 5.59 -2.14 1.11
CA GLY A 239 5.85 -3.45 1.71
C GLY A 239 6.44 -4.47 0.74
N VAL A 240 5.95 -4.49 -0.51
CA VAL A 240 6.43 -5.40 -1.57
C VAL A 240 7.91 -5.22 -1.88
N VAL A 241 8.50 -4.03 -1.68
CA VAL A 241 9.96 -3.84 -1.82
C VAL A 241 10.71 -4.75 -0.85
N HIS A 242 10.25 -4.86 0.40
CA HIS A 242 10.86 -5.75 1.39
C HIS A 242 10.66 -7.22 1.03
N GLU A 243 9.42 -7.59 0.69
CA GLU A 243 9.05 -8.94 0.27
C GLU A 243 9.94 -9.45 -0.88
N LEU A 244 10.10 -8.63 -1.92
CA LEU A 244 10.89 -8.96 -3.09
C LEU A 244 12.35 -9.20 -2.73
N ASN A 245 12.94 -8.36 -1.87
CA ASN A 245 14.33 -8.53 -1.47
C ASN A 245 14.56 -9.81 -0.67
N VAL A 246 13.61 -10.22 0.17
CA VAL A 246 13.71 -11.51 0.86
C VAL A 246 13.57 -12.67 -0.13
N ALA A 247 12.60 -12.61 -1.05
CA ALA A 247 12.38 -13.65 -2.07
C ALA A 247 13.60 -13.86 -2.99
N LEU A 248 14.32 -12.77 -3.30
CA LEU A 248 15.55 -12.81 -4.10
C LEU A 248 16.82 -13.15 -3.29
N GLY A 249 16.70 -13.44 -1.99
CA GLY A 249 17.86 -13.75 -1.13
C GLY A 249 18.77 -12.54 -0.86
N LYS A 250 18.27 -11.32 -1.05
CA LYS A 250 18.95 -10.03 -0.80
C LYS A 250 18.69 -9.48 0.60
N ALA A 251 17.84 -10.16 1.37
CA ALA A 251 17.58 -9.91 2.78
C ALA A 251 17.37 -11.24 3.52
N PRO A 252 17.67 -11.33 4.84
CA PRO A 252 17.45 -12.54 5.62
C PRO A 252 15.99 -13.00 5.62
N PRO A 253 15.70 -14.32 5.52
CA PRO A 253 14.33 -14.86 5.56
C PRO A 253 13.54 -14.56 6.85
N SER A 254 14.24 -14.30 7.95
CA SER A 254 13.63 -13.93 9.24
C SER A 254 13.33 -12.44 9.35
N GLN A 255 13.74 -11.62 8.37
CA GLN A 255 13.55 -10.18 8.41
C GLN A 255 12.18 -9.79 7.87
N SER A 256 11.21 -9.63 8.78
CA SER A 256 9.93 -8.99 8.46
C SER A 256 10.00 -7.49 8.72
N HIS A 257 9.36 -6.69 7.86
CA HIS A 257 9.20 -5.26 8.07
C HIS A 257 7.73 -4.94 8.28
N VAL A 258 7.45 -4.01 9.19
CA VAL A 258 6.10 -3.50 9.43
C VAL A 258 6.07 -1.98 9.26
N THR A 259 4.95 -1.46 8.78
CA THR A 259 4.71 -0.02 8.66
C THR A 259 4.64 0.60 10.06
N ALA A 260 5.57 1.49 10.37
CA ALA A 260 5.54 2.29 11.60
C ALA A 260 4.85 3.65 11.37
N ALA A 261 4.99 4.21 10.18
CA ALA A 261 4.31 5.44 9.80
C ALA A 261 4.11 5.50 8.28
N LEU A 262 2.97 6.05 7.85
CA LEU A 262 2.65 6.34 6.47
C LEU A 262 2.00 7.72 6.39
N SER A 263 2.55 8.60 5.56
CA SER A 263 2.01 9.91 5.23
C SER A 263 1.73 9.97 3.74
N VAL A 264 0.50 10.32 3.35
CA VAL A 264 0.06 10.40 1.96
C VAL A 264 -0.47 11.80 1.68
N ASN A 265 0.07 12.45 0.65
CA ASN A 265 -0.44 13.70 0.12
C ASN A 265 -1.27 13.42 -1.13
N PHE A 266 -2.54 13.78 -1.10
CA PHE A 266 -3.45 13.71 -2.25
C PHE A 266 -3.31 14.98 -3.08
N LEU A 267 -2.68 14.88 -4.25
CA LEU A 267 -2.40 16.02 -5.11
C LEU A 267 -3.52 16.26 -6.12
N ARG A 268 -4.13 15.19 -6.61
CA ARG A 268 -5.22 15.20 -7.58
C ARG A 268 -6.20 14.05 -7.33
N PRO A 269 -7.46 14.15 -7.75
CA PRO A 269 -8.41 13.04 -7.66
C PRO A 269 -7.90 11.83 -8.42
N ALA A 270 -7.75 10.69 -7.73
CA ALA A 270 -7.38 9.44 -8.38
C ALA A 270 -8.61 8.87 -9.11
N PRO A 271 -8.57 8.64 -10.43
CA PRO A 271 -9.73 8.16 -11.17
C PRO A 271 -10.04 6.70 -10.81
N VAL A 272 -11.32 6.35 -10.80
CA VAL A 272 -11.75 4.96 -10.96
C VAL A 272 -11.92 4.62 -12.44
N LYS A 273 -11.85 3.33 -12.78
CA LYS A 273 -11.86 2.80 -14.16
C LYS A 273 -10.58 3.16 -14.92
N GLY A 274 -9.64 2.23 -14.94
CA GLY A 274 -8.41 2.37 -15.71
C GLY A 274 -7.25 1.64 -15.06
N VAL A 275 -6.04 1.98 -15.48
CA VAL A 275 -4.82 1.51 -14.84
C VAL A 275 -4.12 2.65 -14.13
N LEU A 276 -3.67 2.39 -12.91
CA LEU A 276 -2.81 3.28 -12.13
C LEU A 276 -1.46 2.62 -11.89
N CYS A 277 -0.42 3.43 -11.77
CA CYS A 277 0.94 2.97 -11.47
C CYS A 277 1.41 3.54 -10.14
N VAL A 278 1.87 2.68 -9.22
CA VAL A 278 2.61 3.10 -8.03
C VAL A 278 4.10 2.83 -8.26
N ASN A 279 4.92 3.87 -8.16
CA ASN A 279 6.37 3.75 -8.12
C ASN A 279 6.82 3.90 -6.66
N ALA A 280 7.51 2.90 -6.10
CA ALA A 280 8.01 2.94 -4.74
C ALA A 280 9.53 2.79 -4.71
N TRP A 281 10.19 3.45 -3.76
CA TRP A 281 11.64 3.35 -3.60
C TRP A 281 12.09 3.50 -2.15
N THR A 282 13.23 2.89 -1.82
CA THR A 282 13.96 3.10 -0.58
C THR A 282 14.75 4.40 -0.66
N GLU A 283 14.56 5.28 0.32
CA GLU A 283 15.31 6.55 0.43
C GLU A 283 16.59 6.35 1.26
N THR A 284 16.45 5.80 2.47
CA THR A 284 17.60 5.51 3.34
C THR A 284 17.29 4.39 4.32
N VAL A 285 18.33 3.71 4.78
CA VAL A 285 18.26 2.73 5.86
C VAL A 285 19.05 3.26 7.06
N GLN A 286 18.45 3.25 8.25
CA GLN A 286 19.07 3.70 9.50
C GLN A 286 18.81 2.68 10.60
N GLY A 287 19.78 1.78 10.82
CA GLY A 287 19.64 0.66 11.75
C GLY A 287 18.45 -0.22 11.36
N ARG A 288 17.42 -0.27 12.21
CA ARG A 288 16.20 -1.05 11.96
C ARG A 288 15.12 -0.28 11.18
N LYS A 289 15.32 1.00 10.90
CA LYS A 289 14.34 1.85 10.21
C LYS A 289 14.69 1.94 8.73
N VAL A 290 13.70 1.75 7.87
CA VAL A 290 13.79 2.01 6.44
C VAL A 290 12.84 3.15 6.11
N PHE A 291 13.37 4.21 5.52
CA PHE A 291 12.60 5.33 5.02
C PHE A 291 12.37 5.15 3.53
N MET A 292 11.14 5.33 3.10
CA MET A 292 10.73 5.01 1.73
C MET A 292 9.74 6.06 1.20
N GLY A 293 9.78 6.28 -0.10
CA GLY A 293 8.87 7.15 -0.83
C GLY A 293 8.09 6.37 -1.87
N ALA A 294 6.89 6.84 -2.20
CA ALA A 294 6.15 6.34 -3.35
C ALA A 294 5.31 7.43 -4.03
N GLU A 295 5.00 7.20 -5.31
CA GLU A 295 4.13 8.05 -6.12
C GLU A 295 3.10 7.21 -6.87
N LEU A 296 1.83 7.60 -6.75
CA LEU A 296 0.73 7.08 -7.55
C LEU A 296 0.55 7.99 -8.77
N THR A 297 0.51 7.38 -9.95
CA THR A 297 0.40 8.07 -11.25
C THR A 297 -0.72 7.47 -12.10
N GLY A 298 -1.32 8.31 -12.94
CA GLY A 298 -2.23 7.89 -14.01
C GLY A 298 -1.50 7.52 -15.30
N ALA A 299 -2.27 7.24 -16.35
CA ALA A 299 -1.75 6.90 -17.68
C ALA A 299 -0.94 8.04 -18.35
N ASP A 300 -1.19 9.28 -17.95
CA ASP A 300 -0.48 10.49 -18.39
C ASP A 300 0.83 10.74 -17.64
N GLY A 301 1.18 9.87 -16.68
CA GLY A 301 2.35 10.01 -15.82
C GLY A 301 2.22 11.12 -14.77
N VAL A 302 1.06 11.77 -14.65
CA VAL A 302 0.84 12.83 -13.66
C VAL A 302 0.71 12.21 -12.27
N VAL A 303 1.44 12.76 -11.30
CA VAL A 303 1.36 12.32 -9.91
C VAL A 303 0.01 12.72 -9.30
N LEU A 304 -0.75 11.73 -8.87
CA LEU A 304 -2.06 11.86 -8.26
C LEU A 304 -1.95 11.91 -6.73
N ALA A 305 -1.06 11.10 -6.17
CA ALA A 305 -0.72 11.10 -4.76
C ALA A 305 0.76 10.75 -4.56
N SER A 306 1.36 11.27 -3.49
CA SER A 306 2.73 10.97 -3.09
C SER A 306 2.74 10.51 -1.64
N SER A 307 3.63 9.60 -1.25
CA SER A 307 3.77 9.15 0.11
C SER A 307 5.20 9.14 0.60
N ARG A 308 5.34 9.26 1.92
CA ARG A 308 6.54 8.91 2.67
C ARG A 308 6.17 7.97 3.78
N SER A 309 7.03 6.99 4.04
CA SER A 309 6.79 5.98 5.07
C SER A 309 8.05 5.65 5.85
N THR A 310 7.84 5.13 7.06
CA THR A 310 8.88 4.53 7.89
C THR A 310 8.48 3.09 8.17
N TRP A 311 9.38 2.17 7.84
CA TRP A 311 9.25 0.75 8.09
C TRP A 311 10.25 0.32 9.14
N VAL A 312 9.87 -0.64 9.97
CA VAL A 312 10.74 -1.16 11.05
C VAL A 312 10.92 -2.65 10.89
N ALA A 313 12.18 -3.08 10.83
CA ALA A 313 12.54 -4.49 10.89
C ALA A 313 12.16 -5.07 12.26
N VAL A 314 11.28 -6.07 12.24
CA VAL A 314 10.85 -6.83 13.41
C VAL A 314 11.94 -7.83 13.76
N GLN A 315 12.37 -7.83 15.01
CA GLN A 315 13.24 -8.88 15.54
C GLN A 315 12.34 -9.98 16.08
N GLU A 316 12.55 -11.22 15.64
CA GLU A 316 11.95 -12.36 16.33
C GLU A 316 12.47 -12.36 17.77
N LYS A 317 11.56 -12.37 18.75
CA LYS A 317 11.93 -12.65 20.14
C LYS A 317 12.33 -14.12 20.17
N LEU A 318 13.61 -14.38 20.36
CA LEU A 318 14.19 -15.69 20.67
C LEU A 318 13.55 -16.29 21.93
#